data_AF-A0AAW6ZTX0-F1
#
_entry.id   AF-A0AAW6ZTX0-F1
#
_cell.length_a   1.000
_cell.length_b   1.000
_cell.length_c   1.000
_cell.angle_alpha   90.00
_cell.angle_beta   90.00
_cell.angle_gamma   90.00
#
_symmetry.space_group_name_H-M   'P 1'
#
loop_
_entity.id
_entity.type
_entity.pdbx_description
1 polymer ?
#
loop_
_entity_poly.entity_id
_entity_poly.type
_entity_poly.pdbx_seq_one_letter_code
_entity_poly.pdbx_strand_id
1 'polypeptide(L)'
;MMVSQSRSIKALKLASTFIAAFALSSNLALANPNERTLSQFNQAAQGDSGLVDTVYGELSKQLEEQGATPVTLVYLGSAETLQGREAFMPWNKMKFTERGLATIQKGLDLMANQPVPLQEQQRLQGLPEYQLATAMAATTFTSLPDMFNHFERGYELYLSLLDEPSFSQQP
;
A
#
# COMPACT_ATOMS: atom_id res chain seq x y z
N MET A 1 -28.87 -1.24 82.97
CA MET A 1 -27.90 -0.23 82.52
C MET A 1 -26.70 -0.97 81.93
N MET A 2 -26.52 -0.86 80.61
CA MET A 2 -25.34 -1.06 79.74
C MET A 2 -24.25 -2.14 79.99
N VAL A 3 -23.58 -2.50 78.86
CA VAL A 3 -22.34 -3.32 78.69
C VAL A 3 -22.55 -4.84 78.78
N SER A 4 -22.11 -5.67 77.81
CA SER A 4 -21.73 -5.43 76.40
C SER A 4 -21.73 -6.74 75.57
N GLN A 5 -21.65 -6.63 74.23
CA GLN A 5 -21.43 -7.72 73.27
C GLN A 5 -19.99 -8.27 73.33
N SER A 6 -19.79 -9.57 73.08
CA SER A 6 -18.45 -10.20 73.00
C SER A 6 -18.26 -11.08 71.75
N ARG A 7 -17.57 -10.49 70.76
CA ARG A 7 -16.55 -11.09 69.87
C ARG A 7 -16.78 -12.51 69.32
N SER A 8 -16.89 -12.62 67.99
CA SER A 8 -15.71 -12.96 67.17
C SER A 8 -15.92 -12.64 65.69
N ILE A 9 -14.98 -11.93 65.06
CA ILE A 9 -14.92 -11.70 63.60
C ILE A 9 -13.50 -11.97 63.13
N LYS A 10 -13.35 -12.94 62.20
CA LYS A 10 -12.25 -13.28 61.27
C LYS A 10 -12.42 -14.78 60.91
N ALA A 11 -12.16 -15.28 59.70
CA ALA A 11 -11.55 -14.71 58.49
C ALA A 11 -12.35 -15.20 57.25
N LEU A 12 -12.70 -14.33 56.30
CA LEU A 12 -11.92 -14.02 55.09
C LEU A 12 -11.54 -15.26 54.23
N LYS A 13 -12.35 -15.53 53.20
CA LYS A 13 -11.91 -16.22 51.98
C LYS A 13 -12.36 -15.41 50.75
N LEU A 14 -11.55 -14.41 50.39
CA LEU A 14 -11.64 -13.75 49.09
C LEU A 14 -10.98 -14.65 48.04
N ALA A 15 -11.79 -15.44 47.33
CA ALA A 15 -11.37 -16.09 46.10
C ALA A 15 -11.76 -15.18 44.91
N SER A 16 -10.91 -14.19 44.62
CA SER A 16 -11.10 -13.31 43.47
C SER A 16 -10.16 -13.75 42.34
N THR A 17 -10.65 -14.67 41.50
CA THR A 17 -9.92 -15.13 40.32
C THR A 17 -10.12 -14.10 39.20
N PHE A 18 -9.27 -13.08 39.14
CA PHE A 18 -9.23 -12.15 38.02
C PHE A 18 -8.67 -12.86 36.78
N ILE A 19 -9.56 -13.40 35.94
CA ILE A 19 -9.19 -13.89 34.61
C ILE A 19 -8.99 -12.64 33.73
N ALA A 20 -7.74 -12.20 33.60
CA ALA A 20 -7.36 -11.18 32.65
C ALA A 20 -7.46 -11.76 31.23
N ALA A 21 -8.62 -11.59 30.59
CA ALA A 21 -8.81 -11.91 29.19
C ALA A 21 -7.97 -10.93 28.34
N PHE A 22 -6.74 -11.34 28.02
CA PHE A 22 -5.85 -10.58 27.16
C PHE A 22 -6.38 -10.66 25.72
N ALA A 23 -7.20 -9.67 25.34
CA ALA A 23 -7.66 -9.53 23.97
C ALA A 23 -6.45 -9.20 23.08
N LEU A 24 -5.88 -10.23 22.46
CA LEU A 24 -4.95 -10.09 21.36
C LEU A 24 -5.72 -9.51 20.16
N SER A 25 -5.82 -8.18 20.14
CA SER A 25 -6.25 -7.44 18.96
C SER A 25 -5.18 -7.61 17.88
N SER A 26 -5.31 -8.68 17.09
CA SER A 26 -4.53 -8.88 15.88
C SER A 26 -4.85 -7.75 14.90
N ASN A 27 -4.07 -6.66 14.96
CA ASN A 27 -4.03 -5.71 13.87
C ASN A 27 -3.56 -6.50 12.63
N LEU A 28 -4.47 -6.73 11.69
CA LEU A 28 -4.12 -7.21 10.36
C LEU A 28 -3.32 -6.09 9.70
N ALA A 29 -2.00 -6.17 9.86
CA ALA A 29 -1.08 -5.25 9.21
C ALA A 29 -1.23 -5.44 7.70
N LEU A 30 -1.60 -4.36 7.00
CA LEU A 30 -1.60 -4.33 5.55
C LEU A 30 -0.16 -4.58 5.08
N ALA A 31 0.02 -5.41 4.07
CA ALA A 31 1.34 -5.80 3.58
C ALA A 31 1.57 -5.34 2.14
N ASN A 32 2.77 -4.81 1.90
CA ASN A 32 3.22 -4.34 0.58
C ASN A 32 3.62 -5.51 -0.33
N PRO A 33 3.67 -5.31 -1.65
CA PRO A 33 4.02 -6.37 -2.58
C PRO A 33 5.43 -6.89 -2.32
N ASN A 34 5.58 -8.21 -2.40
CA ASN A 34 6.86 -8.87 -2.18
C ASN A 34 7.82 -8.64 -3.35
N GLU A 35 9.13 -8.75 -3.09
CA GLU A 35 10.19 -8.48 -4.06
C GLU A 35 10.08 -9.28 -5.37
N ARG A 36 9.52 -10.50 -5.34
CA ARG A 36 9.30 -11.31 -6.56
C ARG A 36 8.22 -10.67 -7.44
N THR A 37 7.07 -10.29 -6.85
CA THR A 37 5.99 -9.62 -7.58
C THR A 37 6.44 -8.25 -8.12
N LEU A 38 7.23 -7.48 -7.35
CA LEU A 38 7.83 -6.22 -7.83
C LEU A 38 8.86 -6.44 -8.95
N SER A 39 9.66 -7.51 -8.87
CA SER A 39 10.63 -7.86 -9.93
C SER A 39 9.93 -8.30 -11.22
N GLN A 40 8.86 -9.09 -11.13
CA GLN A 40 8.04 -9.48 -12.28
C GLN A 40 7.30 -8.29 -12.89
N PHE A 41 6.83 -7.33 -12.08
CA PHE A 41 6.30 -6.06 -12.59
C PHE A 41 7.36 -5.34 -13.45
N ASN A 42 8.59 -5.23 -12.95
CA ASN A 42 9.67 -4.54 -13.68
C ASN A 42 10.00 -5.24 -15.01
N GLN A 43 9.94 -6.58 -15.07
CA GLN A 43 10.08 -7.35 -16.32
C GLN A 43 8.90 -7.12 -17.30
N ALA A 44 7.67 -7.10 -16.80
CA ALA A 44 6.47 -6.81 -17.59
C ALA A 44 6.50 -5.38 -18.18
N ALA A 45 6.93 -4.40 -17.37
CA ALA A 45 7.14 -3.01 -17.80
C ALA A 45 8.20 -2.92 -18.92
N GLN A 46 9.30 -3.66 -18.80
CA GLN A 46 10.38 -3.74 -19.80
C GLN A 46 10.00 -4.47 -21.10
N GLY A 47 8.82 -5.10 -21.17
CA GLY A 47 8.27 -5.69 -22.41
C GLY A 47 8.03 -7.19 -22.37
N ASP A 48 8.18 -7.86 -21.22
CA ASP A 48 7.70 -9.24 -21.06
C ASP A 48 6.17 -9.24 -20.89
N SER A 49 5.44 -9.14 -22.00
CA SER A 49 3.98 -9.14 -22.05
C SER A 49 3.35 -10.36 -21.36
N GLY A 50 4.06 -11.49 -21.27
CA GLY A 50 3.58 -12.71 -20.61
C GLY A 50 3.42 -12.57 -19.10
N LEU A 51 4.11 -11.60 -18.48
CA LEU A 51 4.03 -11.34 -17.04
C LEU A 51 2.92 -10.34 -16.65
N VAL A 52 2.35 -9.58 -17.59
CA VAL A 52 1.37 -8.52 -17.28
C VAL A 52 0.15 -9.05 -16.52
N ASP A 53 -0.50 -10.10 -17.03
CA ASP A 53 -1.68 -10.69 -16.38
C ASP A 53 -1.32 -11.45 -15.08
N THR A 54 -0.10 -12.01 -15.01
CA THR A 54 0.41 -12.67 -13.79
C THR A 54 0.55 -11.63 -12.67
N VAL A 55 1.21 -10.51 -12.94
CA VAL A 55 1.44 -9.42 -11.99
C VAL A 55 0.14 -8.74 -11.58
N TYR A 56 -0.77 -8.47 -12.53
CA TYR A 56 -2.11 -7.97 -12.24
C TYR A 56 -2.88 -8.93 -11.31
N GLY A 57 -2.84 -10.24 -11.58
CA GLY A 57 -3.51 -11.26 -10.78
C GLY A 57 -2.96 -11.36 -9.35
N GLU A 58 -1.64 -11.30 -9.19
CA GLU A 58 -0.99 -11.32 -7.87
C GLU A 58 -1.31 -10.06 -7.05
N LEU A 59 -1.24 -8.88 -7.64
CA LEU A 59 -1.53 -7.61 -6.97
C LEU A 59 -3.03 -7.49 -6.62
N SER A 60 -3.92 -7.97 -7.51
CA SER A 60 -5.37 -8.03 -7.24
C SER A 60 -5.66 -8.98 -6.07
N LYS A 61 -5.09 -10.19 -6.09
CA LYS A 61 -5.23 -11.16 -5.01
C LYS A 61 -4.68 -10.61 -3.68
N GLN A 62 -3.55 -9.92 -3.71
CA GLN A 62 -2.98 -9.30 -2.53
C GLN A 62 -3.88 -8.19 -1.97
N LEU A 63 -4.46 -7.34 -2.83
CA LEU A 63 -5.42 -6.32 -2.44
C LEU A 63 -6.67 -6.93 -1.76
N GLU A 64 -7.13 -8.10 -2.23
CA GLU A 64 -8.26 -8.84 -1.65
C GLU A 64 -7.91 -9.52 -0.31
N GLU A 65 -6.74 -10.16 -0.20
CA GLU A 65 -6.33 -10.93 1.00
C GLU A 65 -5.71 -10.08 2.12
N GLN A 66 -4.99 -9.01 1.75
CA GLN A 66 -4.13 -8.23 2.65
C GLN A 66 -4.49 -6.74 2.70
N GLY A 67 -5.49 -6.32 1.90
CA GLY A 67 -5.98 -4.94 1.85
C GLY A 67 -5.09 -3.99 1.07
N ALA A 68 -5.46 -2.71 1.09
CA ALA A 68 -4.86 -1.70 0.23
C ALA A 68 -3.73 -0.94 0.91
N THR A 69 -2.48 -1.17 0.48
CA THR A 69 -1.36 -0.24 0.75
C THR A 69 -1.18 0.73 -0.43
N PRO A 70 -0.54 1.91 -0.22
CA PRO A 70 -0.21 2.81 -1.33
C PRO A 70 0.57 2.14 -2.45
N VAL A 71 1.57 1.31 -2.11
CA VAL A 71 2.41 0.60 -3.09
C VAL A 71 1.58 -0.41 -3.87
N THR A 72 0.77 -1.24 -3.21
CA THR A 72 -0.11 -2.22 -3.88
C THR A 72 -1.06 -1.55 -4.85
N LEU A 73 -1.68 -0.42 -4.47
CA LEU A 73 -2.60 0.31 -5.36
C LEU A 73 -1.87 0.94 -6.56
N VAL A 74 -0.73 1.61 -6.36
CA VAL A 74 0.01 2.19 -7.48
C VAL A 74 0.51 1.10 -8.43
N TYR A 75 1.11 0.02 -7.93
CA TYR A 75 1.59 -1.07 -8.78
C TYR A 75 0.43 -1.80 -9.50
N LEU A 76 -0.72 -2.00 -8.84
CA LEU A 76 -1.89 -2.60 -9.48
C LEU A 76 -2.40 -1.70 -10.61
N GLY A 77 -2.59 -0.41 -10.36
CA GLY A 77 -3.03 0.52 -11.39
C GLY A 77 -2.03 0.66 -12.53
N SER A 78 -0.73 0.58 -12.24
CA SER A 78 0.32 0.54 -13.25
C SER A 78 0.24 -0.73 -14.09
N ALA A 79 -0.04 -1.90 -13.49
CA ALA A 79 -0.27 -3.15 -14.21
C ALA A 79 -1.55 -3.10 -15.07
N GLU A 80 -2.59 -2.39 -14.63
CA GLU A 80 -3.78 -2.11 -15.43
C GLU A 80 -3.44 -1.22 -16.65
N THR A 81 -2.53 -0.25 -16.55
CA THR A 81 -2.04 0.48 -17.74
C THR A 81 -1.21 -0.39 -18.68
N LEU A 82 -0.44 -1.36 -18.16
CA LEU A 82 0.25 -2.36 -18.98
C LEU A 82 -0.76 -3.26 -19.73
N GLN A 83 -1.87 -3.68 -19.09
CA GLN A 83 -2.98 -4.34 -19.82
C GLN A 83 -3.54 -3.46 -20.93
N GLY A 84 -3.61 -2.13 -20.73
CA GLY A 84 -3.97 -1.16 -21.78
C GLY A 84 -2.96 -1.12 -22.94
N ARG A 85 -1.66 -1.20 -22.64
CA ARG A 85 -0.57 -1.30 -23.63
C ARG A 85 -0.72 -2.57 -24.49
N GLU A 86 -0.91 -3.73 -23.88
CA GLU A 86 -1.00 -5.02 -24.58
C GLU A 86 -2.36 -5.24 -25.30
N ALA A 87 -3.45 -4.63 -24.83
CA ALA A 87 -4.79 -4.92 -25.36
C ALA A 87 -4.93 -4.63 -26.87
N PHE A 88 -5.36 -5.63 -27.65
CA PHE A 88 -5.52 -5.48 -29.11
C PHE A 88 -6.61 -4.47 -29.51
N MET A 89 -7.78 -4.52 -28.87
CA MET A 89 -8.92 -3.68 -29.23
C MET A 89 -8.85 -2.27 -28.61
N PRO A 90 -9.07 -1.18 -29.37
CA PRO A 90 -8.93 0.20 -28.87
C PRO A 90 -9.75 0.51 -27.60
N TRP A 91 -10.99 0.05 -27.51
CA TRP A 91 -11.83 0.28 -26.33
C TRP A 91 -11.31 -0.44 -25.07
N ASN A 92 -10.62 -1.57 -25.23
CA ASN A 92 -9.96 -2.24 -24.10
C ASN A 92 -8.70 -1.47 -23.68
N LYS A 93 -7.95 -0.90 -24.63
CA LYS A 93 -6.83 0.01 -24.31
C LYS A 93 -7.28 1.16 -23.42
N MET A 94 -8.35 1.86 -23.83
CA MET A 94 -8.94 2.95 -23.04
C MET A 94 -9.40 2.46 -21.67
N LYS A 95 -10.28 1.46 -21.61
CA LYS A 95 -10.86 0.91 -20.38
C LYS A 95 -9.80 0.50 -19.35
N PHE A 96 -8.76 -0.20 -19.77
CA PHE A 96 -7.71 -0.67 -18.85
C PHE A 96 -6.82 0.48 -18.37
N THR A 97 -6.46 1.41 -19.26
CA THR A 97 -5.64 2.57 -18.90
C THR A 97 -6.39 3.52 -17.95
N GLU A 98 -7.64 3.88 -18.25
CA GLU A 98 -8.50 4.72 -17.40
C GLU A 98 -8.72 4.11 -16.01
N ARG A 99 -8.94 2.79 -15.95
CA ARG A 99 -9.02 2.04 -14.69
C ARG A 99 -7.70 2.14 -13.91
N GLY A 100 -6.57 1.91 -14.57
CA GLY A 100 -5.24 1.99 -13.96
C GLY A 100 -4.92 3.37 -13.39
N LEU A 101 -5.23 4.43 -14.15
CA LEU A 101 -5.13 5.83 -13.72
C LEU A 101 -5.94 6.10 -12.45
N ALA A 102 -7.19 5.61 -12.39
CA ALA A 102 -8.05 5.73 -11.21
C ALA A 102 -7.55 4.90 -10.02
N THR A 103 -6.90 3.75 -10.25
CA THR A 103 -6.30 2.93 -9.19
C THR A 103 -5.01 3.57 -8.64
N ILE A 104 -4.15 4.15 -9.49
CA ILE A 104 -2.98 4.93 -9.08
C ILE A 104 -3.40 6.14 -8.23
N GLN A 105 -4.42 6.89 -8.67
CA GLN A 105 -4.99 8.01 -7.90
C GLN A 105 -5.35 7.59 -6.46
N LYS A 106 -6.05 6.47 -6.28
CA LYS A 106 -6.40 5.95 -4.94
C LYS A 106 -5.17 5.64 -4.10
N GLY A 107 -4.10 5.12 -4.71
CA GLY A 107 -2.83 4.85 -4.03
C GLY A 107 -2.15 6.12 -3.54
N LEU A 108 -2.10 7.16 -4.37
CA LEU A 108 -1.58 8.48 -4.01
C LEU A 108 -2.45 9.16 -2.94
N ASP A 109 -3.78 9.10 -3.07
CA ASP A 109 -4.70 9.67 -2.08
C ASP A 109 -4.58 8.97 -0.71
N LEU A 110 -4.46 7.63 -0.69
CA LEU A 110 -4.24 6.87 0.53
C LEU A 110 -2.95 7.31 1.24
N MET A 111 -1.87 7.50 0.47
CA MET A 111 -0.57 7.95 0.95
C MET A 111 -0.63 9.38 1.53
N ALA A 112 -1.32 10.30 0.85
CA ALA A 112 -1.49 11.68 1.30
C ALA A 112 -2.37 11.80 2.55
N ASN A 113 -3.39 10.94 2.69
CA ASN A 113 -4.29 10.93 3.85
C ASN A 113 -3.73 10.14 5.06
N GLN A 114 -2.75 9.28 4.86
CA GLN A 114 -2.11 8.47 5.90
C GLN A 114 -0.57 8.61 5.87
N PRO A 115 -0.03 9.81 6.11
CA PRO A 115 1.41 10.04 6.03
C PRO A 115 2.16 9.30 7.14
N VAL A 116 3.03 8.37 6.75
CA VAL A 116 3.99 7.68 7.63
C VAL A 116 5.36 8.35 7.46
N PRO A 117 6.11 8.68 8.53
CA PRO A 117 7.46 9.23 8.43
C PRO A 117 8.39 8.36 7.58
N LEU A 118 9.19 8.96 6.69
CA LEU A 118 10.06 8.23 5.75
C LEU A 118 11.03 7.24 6.42
N GLN A 119 11.40 7.50 7.67
CA GLN A 119 12.28 6.64 8.48
C GLN A 119 11.57 5.41 9.05
N GLU A 120 10.24 5.42 9.10
CA GLU A 120 9.38 4.35 9.63
C GLU A 120 8.77 3.48 8.52
N GLN A 121 8.82 3.94 7.26
CA GLN A 121 8.33 3.22 6.09
C GLN A 121 9.17 1.98 5.77
N GLN A 122 8.52 0.95 5.21
CA GLN A 122 9.21 -0.22 4.68
C GLN A 122 10.15 0.19 3.53
N ARG A 123 11.31 -0.46 3.46
CA ARG A 123 12.24 -0.35 2.31
C ARG A 123 11.92 -1.47 1.33
N LEU A 124 11.46 -1.11 0.13
CA LEU A 124 11.10 -1.99 -0.98
C LEU A 124 11.97 -1.63 -2.17
N GLN A 125 12.66 -2.59 -2.79
CA GLN A 125 13.68 -2.32 -3.81
C GLN A 125 14.73 -1.27 -3.38
N GLY A 126 14.99 -1.17 -2.07
CA GLY A 126 15.91 -0.19 -1.46
C GLY A 126 15.30 1.17 -1.11
N LEU A 127 14.09 1.49 -1.60
CA LEU A 127 13.41 2.78 -1.44
C LEU A 127 12.30 2.75 -0.36
N PRO A 128 12.07 3.84 0.39
CA PRO A 128 10.85 4.02 1.19
C PRO A 128 9.58 3.93 0.32
N GLU A 129 8.49 3.41 0.90
CA GLU A 129 7.19 3.23 0.23
C GLU A 129 6.71 4.48 -0.52
N TYR A 130 6.80 5.66 0.10
CA TYR A 130 6.39 6.93 -0.50
C TYR A 130 7.14 7.20 -1.80
N GLN A 131 8.46 7.01 -1.78
CA GLN A 131 9.33 7.31 -2.91
C GLN A 131 9.14 6.28 -4.02
N LEU A 132 9.06 4.99 -3.69
CA LEU A 132 8.81 3.92 -4.66
C LEU A 132 7.45 4.08 -5.36
N ALA A 133 6.38 4.32 -4.61
CA ALA A 133 5.05 4.48 -5.17
C ALA A 133 4.92 5.78 -5.97
N THR A 134 5.45 6.90 -5.49
CA THR A 134 5.41 8.17 -6.24
C THR A 134 6.24 8.07 -7.53
N ALA A 135 7.41 7.42 -7.50
CA ALA A 135 8.24 7.24 -8.69
C ALA A 135 7.56 6.32 -9.72
N MET A 136 6.90 5.26 -9.26
CA MET A 136 6.12 4.37 -10.15
C MET A 136 4.94 5.11 -10.79
N ALA A 137 4.19 5.90 -10.01
CA ALA A 137 3.10 6.73 -10.55
C ALA A 137 3.61 7.76 -11.57
N ALA A 138 4.71 8.46 -11.27
CA ALA A 138 5.37 9.41 -12.17
C ALA A 138 5.81 8.74 -13.48
N THR A 139 6.46 7.57 -13.39
CA THR A 139 6.87 6.74 -14.53
C THR A 139 5.68 6.34 -15.38
N THR A 140 4.61 5.82 -14.76
CA THR A 140 3.42 5.41 -15.50
C THR A 140 2.77 6.58 -16.21
N PHE A 141 2.48 7.68 -15.51
CA PHE A 141 1.84 8.86 -16.11
C PHE A 141 2.65 9.48 -17.26
N THR A 142 3.98 9.57 -17.13
CA THR A 142 4.86 10.08 -18.20
C THR A 142 5.07 9.11 -19.37
N SER A 143 4.82 7.81 -19.18
CA SER A 143 4.93 6.79 -20.23
C SER A 143 3.68 6.63 -21.11
N LEU A 144 2.56 7.25 -20.74
CA LEU A 144 1.30 7.13 -21.48
C LEU A 144 1.31 7.97 -22.77
N PRO A 145 0.64 7.50 -23.84
CA PRO A 145 0.43 8.30 -25.04
C PRO A 145 -0.32 9.61 -24.74
N ASP A 146 0.07 10.70 -25.41
CA ASP A 146 -0.43 12.08 -25.22
C ASP A 146 -1.96 12.20 -25.12
N MET A 147 -2.70 11.35 -25.84
CA MET A 147 -4.18 11.31 -25.82
C MET A 147 -4.79 11.11 -24.43
N PHE A 148 -4.03 10.59 -23.45
CA PHE A 148 -4.48 10.44 -22.06
C PHE A 148 -4.26 11.69 -21.20
N ASN A 149 -3.50 12.70 -21.67
CA ASN A 149 -3.29 13.99 -20.99
C ASN A 149 -2.79 13.88 -19.54
N HIS A 150 -1.79 13.02 -19.29
CA HIS A 150 -1.22 12.77 -17.96
C HIS A 150 0.27 13.05 -17.82
N PHE A 151 0.96 13.47 -18.89
CA PHE A 151 2.41 13.69 -18.89
C PHE A 151 2.82 14.74 -17.84
N GLU A 152 2.18 15.91 -17.84
CA GLU A 152 2.44 17.02 -16.92
C GLU A 152 2.29 16.59 -15.46
N ARG A 153 1.23 15.82 -15.16
CA ARG A 153 0.99 15.27 -13.83
C ARG A 153 2.09 14.31 -13.39
N GLY A 154 2.57 13.45 -14.29
CA GLY A 154 3.70 12.58 -14.00
C GLY A 154 4.99 13.35 -13.77
N TYR A 155 5.21 14.42 -14.52
CA TYR A 155 6.35 15.32 -14.37
C TYR A 155 6.33 16.09 -13.03
N GLU A 156 5.17 16.58 -12.58
CA GLU A 156 4.98 17.19 -11.25
C GLU A 156 5.37 16.22 -10.11
N LEU A 157 5.00 14.94 -10.22
CA LEU A 157 5.40 13.92 -9.24
C LEU A 157 6.93 13.71 -9.21
N TYR A 158 7.61 13.72 -10.36
CA TYR A 158 9.08 13.68 -10.38
C TYR A 158 9.70 14.90 -9.71
N LEU A 159 9.18 16.10 -9.95
CA LEU A 159 9.67 17.31 -9.28
C LEU A 159 9.51 17.20 -7.75
N SER A 160 8.34 16.74 -7.26
CA SER A 160 8.13 16.54 -5.83
C SER A 160 9.08 15.53 -5.18
N LEU A 161 9.57 14.54 -5.95
CA LEU A 161 10.59 13.60 -5.49
C LEU A 161 11.99 14.20 -5.48
N LEU A 162 12.33 15.04 -6.46
CA LEU A 162 13.64 15.70 -6.51
C LEU A 162 13.80 16.75 -5.41
N ASP A 163 12.69 17.42 -5.02
CA ASP A 163 12.66 18.37 -3.91
C ASP A 163 12.75 17.70 -2.52
N GLU A 164 12.56 16.37 -2.42
CA GLU A 164 12.69 15.64 -1.16
C GLU A 164 14.17 15.56 -0.69
N PRO A 165 14.53 16.14 0.47
CA PRO A 165 15.94 16.19 0.92
C PRO A 165 16.57 14.81 1.13
N SER A 166 15.74 13.80 1.36
CA SER A 166 16.13 12.40 1.57
C SER A 166 16.37 11.65 0.25
N PHE A 167 15.74 12.08 -0.86
CA PHE A 167 15.88 11.47 -2.19
C PHE A 167 17.20 11.88 -2.84
N SER A 168 17.57 13.16 -2.72
CA SER A 168 18.86 13.71 -3.17
C SER A 168 20.12 13.07 -2.52
N GLN A 169 19.95 12.19 -1.52
CA GLN A 169 21.04 11.49 -0.82
C GLN A 169 21.09 9.99 -1.13
N GLN A 170 20.27 9.50 -2.07
CA GLN A 170 20.29 8.10 -2.50
C GLN A 170 21.41 7.86 -3.54
N PRO A 171 22.06 6.68 -3.52
CA PRO A 171 23.22 6.36 -4.36
C PRO A 171 22.84 5.98 -5.80
#